data_AF-A0A1C7WA00-F1
#
_entry.id   AF-A0A1C7WA00-F1
#
_cell.length_a   1.000
_cell.length_b   1.000
_cell.length_c   1.000
_cell.angle_alpha   90.00
_cell.angle_beta   90.00
_cell.angle_gamma   90.00
#
_symmetry.space_group_name_H-M   'P 1'
#
loop_
_entity.id
_entity.type
_entity.pdbx_description
1 polymer ?
#
loop_
_entity_poly.entity_id
_entity_poly.type
_entity_poly.pdbx_seq_one_letter_code
_entity_poly.pdbx_strand_id
1 'polypeptide(L)' 'MPNRGDIVKLVVICTTVILLVWITRSKLCELRIRSGNTEVAAILAYESER' A
#
# COMPACT_ATOMS: atom_id res chain seq x y z
N MET A 1 -20.76 24.72 -12.06
CA MET A 1 -20.10 25.67 -11.13
C MET A 1 -19.59 24.86 -9.94
N PRO A 2 -18.28 24.63 -9.78
CA PRO A 2 -17.77 23.85 -8.67
C PRO A 2 -18.00 24.62 -7.36
N ASN A 3 -18.76 24.03 -6.45
CA ASN A 3 -19.01 24.62 -5.14
C ASN A 3 -17.75 24.45 -4.30
N ARG A 4 -17.45 25.41 -3.43
CA ARG A 4 -16.27 25.37 -2.55
C ARG A 4 -16.18 24.06 -1.74
N GLY A 5 -17.33 23.43 -1.45
CA GLY A 5 -17.41 22.14 -0.78
C GLY A 5 -16.81 20.97 -1.59
N ASP A 6 -16.96 20.96 -2.92
CA ASP A 6 -16.41 19.89 -3.77
C ASP A 6 -14.88 19.92 -3.79
N ILE A 7 -14.29 21.11 -3.77
CA ILE A 7 -12.83 21.28 -3.72
C ILE A 7 -12.28 20.73 -2.40
N VAL A 8 -12.94 21.05 -1.28
CA VAL A 8 -12.53 20.53 0.04
C VAL A 8 -12.62 19.01 0.08
N LYS A 9 -13.70 18.43 -0.46
CA LYS A 9 -13.83 16.97 -0.55
C LYS A 9 -12.74 16.33 -1.41
N LEU A 10 -12.43 16.91 -2.56
CA LEU A 10 -11.38 16.43 -3.45
C LEU A 10 -10.01 16.46 -2.75
N VAL A 11 -9.69 17.54 -2.05
CA VAL A 11 -8.44 17.68 -1.30
C VAL A 11 -8.35 16.62 -0.20
N VAL A 12 -9.40 16.43 0.60
CA VAL A 12 -9.42 15.42 1.67
C VAL A 12 -9.21 14.00 1.11
N ILE A 13 -9.90 13.66 0.02
CA ILE A 13 -9.75 12.35 -0.63
C ILE A 13 -8.34 12.19 -1.18
N CYS A 14 -7.82 13.20 -1.88
CA CYS A 14 -6.49 13.15 -2.48
C CYS A 14 -5.40 13.01 -1.40
N THR A 15 -5.48 13.77 -0.30
CA THR A 15 -4.56 13.64 0.84
C THR A 15 -4.62 12.25 1.47
N THR A 16 -5.83 11.69 1.65
CA THR A 16 -6.00 10.33 2.20
C THR A 16 -5.38 9.28 1.29
N VAL A 17 -5.61 9.38 -0.03
CA VAL A 17 -5.04 8.45 -1.02
C VAL A 17 -3.52 8.58 -1.06
N ILE A 18 -2.98 9.80 -1.05
CA ILE A 18 -1.52 10.03 -1.03
C ILE A 18 -0.93 9.42 0.23
N LEU A 19 -1.51 9.65 1.41
CA LEU A 19 -1.05 9.05 2.67
C LEU A 19 -1.11 7.53 2.62
N LEU A 20 -2.21 6.94 2.13
CA LEU A 20 -2.34 5.49 1.99
C LEU A 20 -1.33 4.93 1.00
N VAL A 21 -1.09 5.59 -0.14
CA VAL A 21 -0.06 5.20 -1.10
C VAL A 21 1.30 5.33 -0.48
N TRP A 22 1.60 6.39 0.27
CA TRP A 22 2.92 6.59 0.87
C TRP A 22 3.17 5.62 2.03
N ILE A 23 2.16 5.39 2.88
CA ILE A 23 2.20 4.34 3.90
C ILE A 23 2.36 3.01 3.21
N THR A 24 1.54 2.67 2.21
CA THR A 24 1.64 1.41 1.47
C THR A 24 2.96 1.30 0.74
N ARG A 25 3.59 2.37 0.24
CA ARG A 25 4.84 2.34 -0.52
C ARG A 25 6.06 2.36 0.38
N SER A 26 6.01 3.01 1.53
CA SER A 26 7.02 2.91 2.60
C SER A 26 6.91 1.55 3.28
N LYS A 27 5.69 1.12 3.62
CA LYS A 27 5.41 -0.24 4.10
C LYS A 27 5.74 -1.26 3.02
N LEU A 28 5.48 -1.06 1.73
CA LEU A 28 5.89 -2.00 0.68
C LEU A 28 7.36 -1.89 0.35
N CYS A 29 8.06 -0.78 0.58
CA CYS A 29 9.51 -0.77 0.40
C CYS A 29 10.18 -1.47 1.59
N GLU A 30 9.73 -1.18 2.82
CA GLU A 30 10.25 -1.78 4.04
C GLU A 30 9.77 -3.25 4.22
N LEU A 31 8.53 -3.57 3.83
CA LEU A 31 7.99 -4.92 3.70
C LEU A 31 8.48 -5.61 2.43
N ARG A 32 8.57 -5.07 1.21
CA ARG A 32 9.22 -5.83 0.09
C ARG A 32 10.66 -6.18 0.42
N ILE A 33 11.35 -5.37 1.22
CA ILE A 33 12.69 -5.70 1.68
C ILE A 33 12.66 -6.79 2.77
N ARG A 34 11.66 -6.82 3.68
CA ARG A 34 11.49 -7.92 4.68
C ARG A 34 10.79 -9.17 4.10
N SER A 35 9.60 -9.00 3.56
CA SER A 35 8.75 -9.98 2.87
C SER A 35 9.37 -10.56 1.58
N GLY A 36 10.30 -9.85 0.93
CA GLY A 36 11.13 -10.40 -0.15
C GLY A 36 11.99 -11.61 0.27
N ASN A 37 12.22 -11.81 1.58
CA ASN A 37 12.87 -13.01 2.13
C ASN A 37 11.90 -13.93 2.88
N THR A 38 10.78 -13.42 3.42
CA THR A 38 9.89 -14.19 4.32
C THR A 38 8.60 -14.68 3.65
N GLU A 39 8.03 -13.93 2.70
CA GLU A 39 6.82 -14.36 1.98
C GLU A 39 7.16 -15.29 0.80
N VAL A 40 8.32 -15.09 0.16
CA VAL A 40 8.80 -16.02 -0.87
C VAL A 40 9.17 -17.36 -0.23
N ALA A 41 9.77 -17.37 0.97
CA ALA A 41 10.07 -18.62 1.68
C ALA A 41 8.80 -19.36 2.14
N ALA A 42 7.74 -18.65 2.55
CA ALA A 42 6.48 -19.29 2.92
C ALA A 42 5.73 -19.88 1.71
N ILE A 43 5.80 -19.22 0.54
CA ILE A 43 5.20 -19.76 -0.70
C ILE A 43 6.08 -20.89 -1.28
N LEU A 44 7.41 -20.76 -1.24
CA LEU A 44 8.35 -21.81 -1.70
C LEU A 44 8.36 -23.05 -0.79
N ALA A 45 8.14 -22.89 0.51
CA ALA A 45 8.03 -24.03 1.44
C ALA A 45 6.66 -24.72 1.38
N TYR A 46 5.62 -24.03 0.89
CA TYR A 46 4.29 -24.62 0.76
C TYR A 46 4.13 -25.48 -0.51
N GLU A 47 5.04 -25.37 -1.49
CA GLU A 47 5.07 -26.21 -2.70
C GLU A 47 6.06 -27.40 -2.63
N SER A 48 6.45 -27.84 -1.42
CA SER A 48 7.39 -28.97 -1.28
C SER A 48 6.91 -30.08 -0.33
N GLU A 49 5.62 -30.16 -0.01
CA GLU A 49 5.11 -31.25 0.85
C GLU A 49 3.72 -31.74 0.39
N ARG A 50 3.60 -32.21 -0.87
CA ARG A 50 2.90 -33.44 -1.32
C ARG A 50 2.49 -33.42 -2.78
#